data_AF-A0A6A4K916-F1
#
_entry.id   AF-A0A6A4K916-F1
#
_cell.length_a   1.000
_cell.length_b   1.000
_cell.length_c   1.000
_cell.angle_alpha   90.00
_cell.angle_beta   90.00
_cell.angle_gamma   90.00
#
_symmetry.space_group_name_H-M   'P 1'
#
loop_
_entity.id
_entity.type
_entity.pdbx_description
1 polymer ?
#
loop_
_entity_poly.entity_id
_entity_poly.type
_entity_poly.pdbx_seq_one_letter_code
_entity_poly.pdbx_strand_id
1 'polypeptide(L)'
;MLASRWKGRTPELWTPEVEGRRGVTSPFSSVIEETESRAILESQLSRMAAHDAQHQPVSRTYQYRKVMKPMLERKRRARINRCLDELKELMVTALQSEGENVSKLEKADILELTVRHLQSLRSASSPQDRYDEGWTACLDQVNRFLKEGGGGGLPASEAVRLIAHLTPEVSKARPEPLWRPW
;
A
#
# COMPACT_ATOMS: atom_id res chain seq x y z
N MET A 1 -22.51 10.41 50.98
CA MET A 1 -23.44 11.49 51.37
C MET A 1 -23.08 11.97 52.76
N LEU A 2 -23.28 13.27 53.03
CA LEU A 2 -23.11 14.01 54.30
C LEU A 2 -21.67 14.46 54.58
N ALA A 3 -21.23 15.64 54.14
CA ALA A 3 -21.63 17.02 54.45
C ALA A 3 -20.87 17.63 55.65
N SER A 4 -19.96 18.55 55.29
CA SER A 4 -19.85 19.91 55.83
C SER A 4 -19.77 20.12 57.34
N ARG A 5 -18.60 20.53 57.84
CA ARG A 5 -18.55 21.37 59.05
C ARG A 5 -17.23 22.13 59.22
N TRP A 6 -17.13 23.33 58.63
CA TRP A 6 -16.27 24.39 59.18
C TRP A 6 -17.03 25.72 59.23
N LYS A 7 -17.59 25.97 60.42
CA LYS A 7 -17.84 27.28 61.05
C LYS A 7 -16.53 28.08 61.03
N GLY A 8 -16.43 29.39 60.84
CA GLY A 8 -17.41 30.46 60.70
C GLY A 8 -16.63 31.78 60.46
N ARG A 9 -17.31 32.75 59.85
CA ARG A 9 -16.93 34.17 59.65
C ARG A 9 -17.85 34.96 60.61
N THR A 10 -17.43 35.88 61.48
CA THR A 10 -16.97 37.30 61.40
C THR A 10 -17.45 37.97 62.73
N PRO A 11 -17.32 39.30 63.03
CA PRO A 11 -16.27 40.33 62.82
C PRO A 11 -16.03 41.27 64.06
N GLU A 12 -15.16 42.27 63.87
CA GLU A 12 -15.06 43.60 64.53
C GLU A 12 -14.28 43.75 65.86
N LEU A 13 -13.26 44.61 65.87
CA LEU A 13 -13.41 46.05 66.20
C LEU A 13 -12.12 46.86 65.93
N TRP A 14 -12.34 48.11 65.50
CA TRP A 14 -11.51 49.33 65.66
C TRP A 14 -10.38 49.68 64.65
N THR A 15 -10.60 50.79 63.94
CA THR A 15 -9.69 51.63 63.12
C THR A 15 -9.21 52.84 63.96
N PRO A 16 -8.50 53.88 63.46
CA PRO A 16 -7.53 54.07 62.37
C PRO A 16 -6.22 54.81 62.83
N GLU A 17 -5.16 54.83 62.04
CA GLU A 17 -4.13 55.90 62.14
C GLU A 17 -3.73 56.33 60.73
N VAL A 18 -3.73 57.64 60.52
CA VAL A 18 -3.61 58.34 59.24
C VAL A 18 -2.22 58.96 59.19
N GLU A 19 -1.44 58.74 58.13
CA GLU A 19 -0.36 59.66 57.80
C GLU A 19 -0.26 59.82 56.29
N GLY A 20 -0.53 61.04 55.84
CA GLY A 20 -0.58 61.39 54.43
C GLY A 20 0.81 61.56 53.82
N ARG A 21 0.87 61.42 52.50
CA ARG A 21 1.89 62.10 51.70
C ARG A 21 1.33 62.46 50.32
N ARG A 22 1.28 63.77 50.09
CA ARG A 22 0.86 64.44 48.85
C ARG A 22 1.80 64.06 47.70
N GLY A 23 1.21 63.88 46.51
CA GLY A 23 1.92 63.66 45.27
C GLY A 23 2.62 64.90 44.74
N VAL A 24 3.75 64.68 44.06
CA VAL A 24 4.39 65.62 43.15
C VAL A 24 4.74 64.81 41.90
N THR A 25 3.96 64.92 40.82
CA THR A 25 4.30 64.29 39.54
C THR A 25 5.19 65.22 38.74
N SER A 26 6.44 64.79 38.57
CA SER A 26 7.49 65.48 37.81
C SER A 26 7.25 65.36 36.29
N PRO A 27 7.65 66.36 35.46
CA PRO A 27 7.58 66.30 33.99
C PRO A 27 8.38 65.15 33.37
N PHE A 28 9.20 64.47 34.17
CA PHE A 28 9.98 63.30 33.78
C PHE A 28 9.11 62.04 33.57
N SER A 29 7.88 62.01 34.11
CA SER A 29 7.01 60.83 34.08
C SER A 29 6.46 60.51 32.69
N SER A 30 6.24 61.52 31.82
CA SER A 30 5.69 61.30 30.48
C SER A 30 6.71 60.68 29.51
N VAL A 31 8.00 61.00 29.69
CA VAL A 31 9.08 60.38 28.91
C VAL A 31 9.25 58.91 29.33
N ILE A 32 9.11 58.61 30.62
CA ILE A 32 9.18 57.24 31.13
C ILE A 32 8.05 56.38 30.55
N GLU A 33 6.79 56.84 30.57
CA GLU A 33 5.65 56.08 30.00
C GLU A 33 5.76 55.85 28.48
N GLU A 34 6.26 56.82 27.71
CA GLU A 34 6.51 56.65 26.27
C GLU A 34 7.65 55.66 26.00
N THR A 35 8.70 55.65 26.84
CA THR A 35 9.81 54.70 26.72
C THR A 35 9.41 53.30 27.15
N GLU A 36 8.56 53.15 28.16
CA GLU A 36 8.01 51.86 28.59
C GLU A 36 7.10 51.27 27.50
N SER A 37 6.26 52.10 26.88
CA SER A 37 5.40 51.70 25.76
C SER A 37 6.21 51.23 24.55
N ARG A 38 7.32 51.92 24.24
CA ARG A 38 8.27 51.52 23.18
C ARG A 38 9.00 50.22 23.53
N ALA A 39 9.47 50.06 24.76
CA ALA A 39 10.14 48.84 25.21
C ALA A 39 9.22 47.62 25.19
N ILE A 40 7.94 47.80 25.52
CA ILE A 40 6.93 46.73 25.42
C ILE A 40 6.69 46.37 23.96
N LEU A 41 6.55 47.34 23.06
CA LEU A 41 6.38 47.08 21.62
C LEU A 41 7.61 46.41 21.00
N GLU A 42 8.82 46.83 21.37
CA GLU A 42 10.07 46.17 20.94
C GLU A 42 10.17 44.75 21.50
N SER A 43 9.79 44.53 22.75
CA SER A 43 9.70 43.20 23.35
C SER A 43 8.69 42.32 22.62
N GLN A 44 7.52 42.86 22.24
CA GLN A 44 6.50 42.14 21.48
C GLN A 44 6.95 41.85 20.05
N LEU A 45 7.55 42.82 19.35
CA LEU A 45 8.14 42.64 18.02
C LEU A 45 9.29 41.63 18.02
N SER A 46 10.14 41.65 19.05
CA SER A 46 11.22 40.69 19.22
C SER A 46 10.69 39.27 19.50
N ARG A 47 9.62 39.15 20.30
CA ARG A 47 8.90 37.89 20.50
C ARG A 47 8.24 37.37 19.22
N MET A 48 7.67 38.25 18.41
CA MET A 48 7.06 37.89 17.13
C MET A 48 8.12 37.49 16.09
N ALA A 49 9.24 38.20 16.03
CA ALA A 49 10.38 37.85 15.18
C ALA A 49 11.07 36.54 15.61
N ALA A 50 11.14 36.26 16.92
CA ALA A 50 11.65 34.99 17.45
C ALA A 50 10.73 33.80 17.13
N HIS A 51 9.41 34.02 17.06
CA HIS A 51 8.46 33.00 16.61
C HIS A 51 8.56 32.73 15.09
N ASP A 52 8.82 33.77 14.30
CA ASP A 52 9.02 33.65 12.85
C ASP A 52 10.37 33.00 12.47
N ALA A 53 11.41 33.21 13.28
CA ALA A 53 12.73 32.59 13.12
C ALA A 53 12.73 31.05 13.30
N GLN A 54 11.67 30.47 13.87
CA GLN A 54 11.52 29.01 13.95
C GLN A 54 11.01 28.38 12.64
N HIS A 55 10.56 29.18 11.67
CA HIS A 55 10.21 28.73 10.32
C HIS A 55 11.32 29.04 9.30
N GLN A 56 12.55 28.68 9.63
CA GLN A 56 13.59 28.62 8.61
C GLN A 56 13.19 27.56 7.58
N PRO A 57 13.19 27.83 6.25
CA PRO A 57 12.73 26.88 5.26
C PRO A 57 13.64 25.66 5.29
N VAL A 58 13.15 24.57 5.88
CA VAL A 58 13.87 23.29 5.94
C VAL A 58 14.32 22.94 4.54
N SER A 59 15.63 22.75 4.34
CA SER A 59 16.20 22.45 3.02
C SER A 59 15.40 21.35 2.33
N ARG A 60 15.13 21.48 1.02
CA ARG A 60 14.40 20.47 0.23
C ARG A 60 14.94 19.05 0.48
N THR A 61 16.25 18.91 0.61
CA THR A 61 16.91 17.63 0.91
C THR A 61 16.53 17.08 2.29
N TYR A 62 16.43 17.93 3.30
CA TYR A 62 16.00 17.54 4.65
C TYR A 62 14.53 17.13 4.65
N GLN A 63 13.64 17.94 4.04
CA GLN A 63 12.22 17.60 3.89
C GLN A 63 12.04 16.26 3.18
N TYR A 64 12.80 16.00 2.12
CA TYR A 64 12.75 14.73 1.43
C TYR A 64 13.20 13.56 2.31
N ARG A 65 14.36 13.66 2.97
CA ARG A 65 14.93 12.55 3.76
C ARG A 65 14.12 12.23 5.02
N LYS A 66 13.56 13.24 5.69
CA LYS A 66 12.90 13.09 6.98
C LYS A 66 11.38 12.97 6.90
N VAL A 67 10.75 13.51 5.85
CA VAL A 67 9.30 13.52 5.73
C VAL A 67 8.84 12.71 4.52
N MET A 68 9.28 13.07 3.31
CA MET A 68 8.76 12.43 2.10
C MET A 68 9.20 10.97 1.96
N LYS A 69 10.48 10.65 2.16
CA LYS A 69 11.01 9.29 2.01
C LYS A 69 10.34 8.30 2.99
N PRO A 70 10.20 8.58 4.31
CA PRO A 70 9.46 7.70 5.21
C PRO A 70 7.98 7.55 4.84
N MET A 71 7.32 8.63 4.41
CA MET A 71 5.93 8.60 3.98
C MET A 71 5.73 7.76 2.71
N LEU A 72 6.60 7.91 1.71
CA LEU A 72 6.57 7.13 0.47
C LEU A 72 6.81 5.65 0.75
N GLU A 73 7.73 5.32 1.65
CA GLU A 73 7.98 3.94 2.05
C GLU A 73 6.76 3.34 2.78
N ARG A 74 6.10 4.11 3.65
CA ARG A 74 4.83 3.67 4.28
C ARG A 74 3.77 3.39 3.22
N LYS A 75 3.62 4.26 2.20
CA LYS A 75 2.68 4.06 1.08
C LYS A 75 3.04 2.83 0.26
N ARG A 76 4.33 2.60 -0.03
CA ARG A 76 4.82 1.40 -0.72
C ARG A 76 4.49 0.14 0.08
N ARG A 77 4.78 0.11 1.38
CA ARG A 77 4.48 -1.03 2.27
C ARG A 77 2.99 -1.32 2.34
N ALA A 78 2.16 -0.28 2.46
CA ALA A 78 0.71 -0.43 2.45
C ALA A 78 0.22 -1.07 1.13
N ARG A 79 0.75 -0.63 -0.01
CA ARG A 79 0.44 -1.24 -1.31
C ARG A 79 0.85 -2.71 -1.36
N ILE A 80 2.06 -3.04 -0.93
CA ILE A 80 2.55 -4.44 -0.92
C ILE A 80 1.65 -5.33 -0.06
N ASN A 81 1.29 -4.87 1.14
CA ASN A 81 0.43 -5.66 2.01
C ASN A 81 -0.97 -5.86 1.41
N ARG A 82 -1.58 -4.84 0.80
CA ARG A 82 -2.87 -5.00 0.09
C ARG A 82 -2.79 -6.06 -1.00
N CYS A 83 -1.75 -6.02 -1.83
CA CYS A 83 -1.57 -7.05 -2.86
C CYS A 83 -1.38 -8.45 -2.27
N LEU A 84 -0.70 -8.58 -1.13
CA LEU A 84 -0.55 -9.88 -0.45
C LEU A 84 -1.89 -10.38 0.13
N ASP A 85 -2.71 -9.48 0.65
CA ASP A 85 -4.04 -9.82 1.17
C ASP A 85 -4.97 -10.27 0.01
N GLU A 86 -4.97 -9.53 -1.10
CA GLU A 86 -5.69 -9.92 -2.33
C GLU A 86 -5.21 -11.28 -2.87
N LEU A 87 -3.88 -11.51 -2.91
CA LEU A 87 -3.33 -12.81 -3.33
C LEU A 87 -3.79 -13.93 -2.41
N LYS A 88 -3.80 -13.70 -1.09
CA LYS A 88 -4.29 -14.67 -0.12
C LYS A 88 -5.75 -15.03 -0.40
N GLU A 89 -6.61 -14.04 -0.61
CA GLU A 89 -8.03 -14.27 -0.94
C GLU A 89 -8.21 -15.07 -2.23
N LEU A 90 -7.47 -14.73 -3.29
CA LEU A 90 -7.50 -15.49 -4.54
C LEU A 90 -7.06 -16.94 -4.33
N MET A 91 -6.00 -17.18 -3.56
CA MET A 91 -5.55 -18.54 -3.23
C MET A 91 -6.57 -19.29 -2.38
N VAL A 92 -7.27 -18.63 -1.45
CA VAL A 92 -8.39 -19.24 -0.70
C VAL A 92 -9.38 -19.78 -1.71
N THR A 93 -9.83 -18.97 -2.67
CA THR A 93 -10.85 -19.37 -3.66
C THR A 93 -10.38 -20.47 -4.61
N ALA A 94 -9.13 -20.43 -5.04
CA ALA A 94 -8.59 -21.40 -6.00
C ALA A 94 -8.33 -22.78 -5.37
N LEU A 95 -8.00 -22.83 -4.07
CA LEU A 95 -7.57 -24.04 -3.37
C LEU A 95 -8.60 -24.57 -2.36
N GLN A 96 -9.85 -24.07 -2.37
CA GLN A 96 -10.91 -24.53 -1.45
C GLN A 96 -11.12 -26.05 -1.50
N SER A 97 -10.93 -26.66 -2.67
CA SER A 97 -11.05 -28.12 -2.87
C SER A 97 -9.85 -28.93 -2.38
N GLU A 98 -8.69 -28.30 -2.19
CA GLU A 98 -7.44 -28.97 -1.81
C GLU A 98 -7.29 -29.10 -0.28
N GLY A 99 -8.23 -28.54 0.50
CA GLY A 99 -8.24 -28.67 1.96
C GLY A 99 -7.12 -27.91 2.68
N GLU A 100 -6.44 -27.01 1.98
CA GLU A 100 -5.34 -26.25 2.53
C GLU A 100 -5.86 -25.12 3.43
N ASN A 101 -5.28 -24.97 4.63
CA ASN A 101 -5.72 -23.98 5.61
C ASN A 101 -5.15 -22.59 5.28
N VAL A 102 -5.68 -21.98 4.23
CA VAL A 102 -5.19 -20.71 3.67
C VAL A 102 -5.31 -19.53 4.66
N SER A 103 -6.14 -19.63 5.69
CA SER A 103 -6.30 -18.61 6.74
C SER A 103 -5.01 -18.35 7.56
N LYS A 104 -4.09 -19.32 7.64
CA LYS A 104 -2.86 -19.24 8.46
C LYS A 104 -1.57 -19.02 7.68
N LEU A 105 -1.65 -18.80 6.35
CA LEU A 105 -0.43 -18.65 5.54
C LEU A 105 0.42 -17.46 5.98
N GLU A 106 1.72 -17.70 6.10
CA GLU A 106 2.72 -16.65 6.26
C GLU A 106 3.00 -15.94 4.93
N LYS A 107 3.72 -14.81 4.96
CA LYS A 107 4.01 -14.04 3.74
C LYS A 107 4.84 -14.82 2.72
N ALA A 108 5.75 -15.67 3.18
CA ALA A 108 6.56 -16.51 2.31
C ALA A 108 5.68 -17.58 1.64
N ASP A 109 4.82 -18.24 2.41
CA ASP A 109 3.90 -19.27 1.91
C ASP A 109 2.93 -18.70 0.87
N ILE A 110 2.35 -17.51 1.11
CA ILE A 110 1.47 -16.84 0.12
C ILE A 110 2.20 -16.71 -1.23
N LEU A 111 3.45 -16.25 -1.22
CA LEU A 111 4.23 -16.07 -2.44
C LEU A 111 4.58 -17.42 -3.09
N GLU A 112 4.99 -18.40 -2.31
CA GLU A 112 5.38 -19.71 -2.81
C GLU A 112 4.20 -20.45 -3.43
N LEU A 113 3.07 -20.52 -2.72
CA LEU A 113 1.84 -21.14 -3.20
C LEU A 113 1.34 -20.46 -4.47
N THR A 114 1.33 -19.12 -4.49
CA THR A 114 0.94 -18.36 -5.68
C THR A 114 1.83 -18.71 -6.88
N VAL A 115 3.15 -18.79 -6.69
CA VAL A 115 4.08 -19.15 -7.77
C VAL A 115 3.84 -20.57 -8.26
N ARG A 116 3.66 -21.55 -7.35
CA ARG A 116 3.32 -22.94 -7.71
C ARG A 116 2.01 -23.01 -8.49
N HIS A 117 0.99 -22.29 -8.05
CA HIS A 117 -0.30 -22.23 -8.74
C HIS A 117 -0.19 -21.62 -10.14
N LEU A 118 0.53 -20.50 -10.30
CA LEU A 118 0.76 -19.89 -11.61
C LEU A 118 1.56 -20.79 -12.56
N GLN A 119 2.52 -21.55 -12.04
CA GLN A 119 3.24 -22.56 -12.83
C GLN A 119 2.32 -23.68 -13.28
N SER A 120 1.45 -24.18 -12.39
CA SER A 120 0.44 -25.17 -12.73
C SER A 120 -0.51 -24.67 -13.83
N LEU A 121 -1.03 -23.45 -13.70
CA LEU A 121 -1.89 -22.82 -14.73
C LEU A 121 -1.18 -22.68 -16.09
N ARG A 122 0.11 -22.33 -16.07
CA ARG A 122 0.92 -22.22 -17.29
C ARG A 122 1.15 -23.59 -17.94
N SER A 123 1.39 -24.63 -17.15
CA SER A 123 1.55 -26.00 -17.63
C SER A 123 0.25 -26.63 -18.10
N ALA A 124 -0.89 -26.20 -17.57
CA ALA A 124 -2.19 -26.71 -17.96
C ALA A 124 -2.75 -26.09 -19.26
N SER A 125 -2.16 -24.99 -19.75
CA SER A 125 -2.78 -24.22 -20.85
C SER A 125 -1.78 -23.41 -21.68
N SER A 126 -0.64 -24.01 -22.04
CA SER A 126 0.24 -23.32 -22.99
C SER A 126 -0.52 -23.11 -24.32
N PRO A 127 -0.29 -21.99 -25.03
CA PRO A 127 -0.89 -21.78 -26.35
C PRO A 127 -0.60 -22.92 -27.32
N GLN A 128 0.52 -23.62 -27.10
CA GLN A 128 0.90 -24.81 -27.83
C GLN A 128 0.02 -26.00 -27.46
N ASP A 129 -0.22 -26.27 -26.17
CA ASP A 129 -1.12 -27.35 -25.73
C ASP A 129 -2.51 -27.17 -26.33
N ARG A 130 -3.03 -25.93 -26.35
CA ARG A 130 -4.32 -25.62 -26.98
C ARG A 130 -4.34 -25.82 -28.49
N TYR A 131 -3.22 -25.53 -29.16
CA TYR A 131 -3.07 -25.81 -30.59
C TYR A 131 -2.99 -27.31 -30.86
N ASP A 132 -2.21 -28.05 -30.06
CA ASP A 132 -2.02 -29.49 -30.18
C ASP A 132 -3.35 -30.23 -29.88
N GLU A 133 -4.11 -29.81 -28.88
CA GLU A 133 -5.47 -30.27 -28.59
C GLU A 133 -6.42 -30.00 -29.77
N GLY A 134 -6.40 -28.78 -30.33
CA GLY A 134 -7.23 -28.45 -31.48
C GLY A 134 -6.86 -29.22 -32.75
N TRP A 135 -5.55 -29.43 -32.96
CA TRP A 135 -5.03 -30.20 -34.08
C TRP A 135 -5.37 -31.68 -33.95
N THR A 136 -5.17 -32.28 -32.77
CA THR A 136 -5.53 -33.67 -32.50
C THR A 136 -7.03 -33.91 -32.65
N ALA A 137 -7.87 -33.00 -32.16
CA ALA A 137 -9.32 -33.06 -32.38
C ALA A 137 -9.69 -32.99 -33.87
N CYS A 138 -9.01 -32.14 -34.65
CA CYS A 138 -9.18 -32.08 -36.10
C CYS A 138 -8.77 -33.38 -36.79
N LEU A 139 -7.60 -33.95 -36.42
CA LEU A 139 -7.14 -35.23 -36.94
C LEU A 139 -8.11 -36.37 -36.64
N ASP A 140 -8.66 -36.41 -35.43
CA ASP A 140 -9.67 -37.40 -35.06
C ASP A 140 -10.94 -37.26 -35.89
N GLN A 141 -11.36 -36.03 -36.20
CA GLN A 141 -12.47 -35.77 -37.09
C GLN A 141 -12.19 -36.28 -38.52
N VAL A 142 -11.00 -36.01 -39.04
CA VAL A 142 -10.57 -36.51 -40.36
C VAL A 142 -10.52 -38.04 -40.38
N ASN A 143 -9.96 -38.66 -39.34
CA ASN A 143 -9.91 -40.11 -39.21
C ASN A 143 -11.31 -40.74 -39.17
N ARG A 144 -12.25 -40.11 -38.46
CA ARG A 144 -13.65 -40.54 -38.42
C ARG A 144 -14.32 -40.43 -39.79
N PHE A 145 -14.16 -39.29 -40.46
CA PHE A 145 -14.73 -39.07 -41.80
C PHE A 145 -14.23 -40.09 -42.83
N LEU A 146 -12.95 -40.44 -42.79
CA LEU A 146 -12.37 -41.45 -43.68
C LEU A 146 -12.90 -42.86 -43.39
N LYS A 147 -13.14 -43.20 -42.11
CA LYS A 147 -13.71 -44.49 -41.69
C LYS A 147 -15.19 -44.64 -42.05
N GLU A 148 -15.95 -43.56 -41.98
CA GLU A 148 -17.39 -43.54 -42.28
C GLU A 148 -17.70 -43.54 -43.79
N GLY A 149 -16.67 -43.66 -44.65
CA GLY A 149 -16.85 -43.74 -46.10
C GLY A 149 -16.99 -42.38 -46.79
N GLY A 150 -16.81 -41.27 -46.06
CA GLY A 150 -16.78 -39.92 -46.63
C GLY A 150 -15.61 -39.67 -47.59
N GLY A 151 -14.57 -40.51 -47.51
CA GLY A 151 -13.37 -40.45 -48.37
C GLY A 151 -13.56 -40.93 -49.81
N GLY A 152 -14.78 -41.09 -50.32
CA GLY A 152 -15.03 -41.38 -51.74
C GLY A 152 -14.42 -42.70 -52.24
N GLY A 153 -14.28 -43.71 -51.38
CA GLY A 153 -13.69 -45.01 -51.74
C GLY A 153 -12.17 -45.11 -51.60
N LEU A 154 -11.53 -44.19 -50.87
CA LEU A 154 -10.10 -44.31 -50.54
C LEU A 154 -9.81 -45.66 -49.86
N PRO A 155 -8.82 -46.44 -50.33
CA PRO A 155 -8.42 -47.68 -49.67
C PRO A 155 -7.84 -47.39 -48.28
N ALA A 156 -8.10 -48.28 -47.33
CA ALA A 156 -7.71 -48.12 -45.94
C ALA A 156 -6.21 -47.84 -45.74
N SER A 157 -5.34 -48.41 -46.60
CA SER A 157 -3.90 -48.17 -46.56
C SER A 157 -3.52 -46.71 -46.83
N GLU A 158 -4.21 -46.05 -47.75
CA GLU A 158 -3.95 -44.65 -48.10
C GLU A 158 -4.52 -43.71 -47.04
N ALA A 159 -5.68 -44.04 -46.46
CA ALA A 159 -6.22 -43.31 -45.31
C ALA A 159 -5.25 -43.34 -44.11
N VAL A 160 -4.67 -44.50 -43.79
CA VAL A 160 -3.67 -44.63 -42.72
C VAL A 160 -2.41 -43.82 -43.02
N ARG A 161 -1.91 -43.84 -44.27
CA ARG A 161 -0.74 -43.03 -44.67
C ARG A 161 -1.02 -41.53 -44.57
N LEU A 162 -2.20 -41.08 -44.95
CA LEU A 162 -2.62 -39.69 -44.83
C LEU A 162 -2.66 -39.26 -43.36
N ILE A 163 -3.32 -40.04 -42.49
CA ILE A 163 -3.37 -39.75 -41.04
C ILE A 163 -1.96 -39.73 -40.43
N ALA A 164 -1.10 -40.69 -40.79
CA ALA A 164 0.28 -40.75 -40.30
C ALA A 164 1.12 -39.55 -40.75
N HIS A 165 0.87 -39.02 -41.96
CA HIS A 165 1.54 -37.81 -42.43
C HIS A 165 1.01 -36.55 -41.75
N LEU A 166 -0.27 -36.54 -41.36
CA LEU A 166 -0.92 -35.43 -40.70
C LEU A 166 -0.73 -35.42 -39.17
N THR A 167 -0.30 -36.51 -38.54
CA THR A 167 0.22 -36.48 -37.16
C THR A 167 1.60 -35.83 -37.17
N PRO A 168 1.75 -34.55 -36.79
CA PRO A 168 3.06 -33.93 -36.67
C PRO A 168 3.83 -34.64 -35.57
N GLU A 169 5.16 -34.67 -35.70
CA GLU A 169 6.00 -34.81 -34.52
C GLU A 169 5.85 -33.54 -33.68
N VAL A 170 4.86 -33.56 -32.77
CA VAL A 170 4.52 -32.51 -31.78
C VAL A 170 5.75 -31.99 -31.02
N SER A 171 6.85 -32.75 -31.03
CA SER A 171 8.13 -32.43 -30.38
C SER A 171 9.00 -31.35 -31.07
N LYS A 172 8.78 -30.98 -32.34
CA LYS A 172 9.73 -30.11 -33.09
C LYS A 172 9.49 -28.60 -32.96
N ALA A 173 8.34 -28.18 -32.45
CA ALA A 173 8.03 -26.76 -32.25
C ALA A 173 8.23 -26.38 -30.78
N ARG A 174 9.47 -26.50 -30.27
CA ARG A 174 9.83 -25.95 -28.96
C ARG A 174 10.34 -24.52 -29.16
N PRO A 175 9.53 -23.45 -28.98
CA PRO A 175 10.12 -22.14 -28.82
C PRO A 175 10.99 -22.18 -27.56
N GLU A 176 12.28 -21.93 -27.74
CA GLU A 176 13.23 -21.68 -26.65
C GLU A 176 12.56 -20.75 -25.62
N PRO A 177 12.61 -21.06 -24.31
CA PRO A 177 12.11 -20.14 -23.32
C PRO A 177 12.83 -18.80 -23.49
N LEU A 178 12.09 -17.74 -23.84
CA LEU A 178 12.60 -16.37 -23.99
C LEU A 178 13.23 -15.79 -22.71
N TRP A 179 13.23 -16.56 -21.63
CA TRP A 179 13.84 -16.20 -20.36
C TRP A 179 15.29 -16.70 -20.32
N ARG A 180 16.23 -15.77 -20.52
CA ARG A 180 17.64 -15.93 -20.13
C ARG A 180 17.87 -15.14 -18.84
N PRO A 181 18.35 -15.75 -17.75
CA PRO A 181 18.77 -15.00 -16.57
C PRO A 181 19.97 -14.11 -16.93
N TRP A 182 20.04 -12.93 -16.31
CA TRP A 182 21.20 -12.03 -16.35
C TRP A 182 22.41 -12.65 -15.64
#